data_AF-A0A835Z317-F1
#
_entry.id   AF-A0A835Z317-F1
#
_cell.length_a   1.000
_cell.length_b   1.000
_cell.length_c   1.000
_cell.angle_alpha   90.00
_cell.angle_beta   90.00
_cell.angle_gamma   90.00
#
_symmetry.space_group_name_H-M   'P 1'
#
loop_
_entity.id
_entity.type
_entity.pdbx_description
1 polymer ?
#
loop_
_entity_poly.entity_id
_entity_poly.type
_entity_poly.pdbx_seq_one_letter_code
_entity_poly.pdbx_strand_id
1 'polypeptide(L)'
;MLRYARSIRLTVPLRGAGDARVFPPVLELAYADVRPALWGGDAPLQRPAIALSVDYTMGTARLWSAIRAVFIVAIVVLALAALWRVRCWTVRHARSDIPLTPLEMALRSAVDYAQLAAAALIGAHAFVAVLLPLTFAICGALFALFKLQSQVYIVMPADREEYGRKGEYGPLKALLHTLFFLQLVHVLAVLYSQCTATVFFLDWERGGKKGAGGGSVWRQLLVANKWNELQSRRRSNTPLTLLLMVFVLVGLGQQYNAAPWPSLADKTPTAALNAALRFANTTFFWLAFGAAQWLWRWAVGERYLGEPPEQLLVDLATLAKVSILVLDEPFHGWYVHCRSPYPRADVPMAEMAEQLDREESGLTTDRGLEGCPPDVQAFEVFVTATWRRRLDRIYEAMDGVSPGEGGAPGGGGGGGGAGAWPSGPSGGQRAGTSGLMGTLCGFFRTLLPHKKPPAEKVAQASRDLTTFLQGFVDQSFTRDALKRAYREVSTADVLLATPPDLRQQANSPCILYPDRRARFTGALFLGREWDLLALNITSYAVFDLWFSDTTTSALLAYVLESALCAARARCGRANLAHRAMIDERFLI
;
A
#
# COMPACT_ATOMS: atom_id res chain seq x y z
N MET A 1 -24.48 32.36 50.11
CA MET A 1 -23.62 31.47 49.30
C MET A 1 -24.06 30.06 49.60
N LEU A 2 -24.54 29.32 48.59
CA LEU A 2 -25.05 27.96 48.79
C LEU A 2 -23.99 27.00 48.27
N ARG A 3 -23.42 26.21 49.19
CA ARG A 3 -22.39 25.22 48.90
C ARG A 3 -23.07 23.88 48.63
N TYR A 4 -22.84 23.30 47.47
CA TYR A 4 -23.44 22.04 47.05
C TYR A 4 -22.36 21.08 46.57
N ALA A 5 -22.61 19.78 46.68
CA ALA A 5 -21.72 18.76 46.13
C ALA A 5 -21.83 18.80 44.59
N ARG A 6 -20.76 19.25 43.93
CA ARG A 6 -20.66 19.29 42.47
C ARG A 6 -20.42 17.90 41.91
N SER A 7 -19.57 17.11 42.56
CA SER A 7 -19.33 15.72 42.18
C SER A 7 -19.24 14.82 43.40
N ILE A 8 -19.94 13.69 43.35
CA ILE A 8 -19.93 12.62 44.35
C ILE A 8 -19.37 11.39 43.65
N ARG A 9 -18.19 10.94 44.08
CA ARG A 9 -17.48 9.82 43.46
C ARG A 9 -17.24 8.70 44.48
N LEU A 10 -17.79 7.52 44.22
CA LEU A 10 -17.58 6.33 45.02
C LEU A 10 -16.59 5.40 44.31
N THR A 11 -15.39 5.25 44.85
CA THR A 11 -14.37 4.35 44.30
C THR A 11 -14.33 3.06 45.11
N VAL A 12 -14.45 1.93 44.41
CA VAL A 12 -14.55 0.59 44.99
C VAL A 12 -13.33 -0.23 44.53
N PRO A 13 -12.26 -0.34 45.35
CA PRO A 13 -11.04 -1.05 44.96
C PRO A 13 -11.17 -2.56 45.21
N LEU A 14 -10.81 -3.38 44.23
CA LEU A 14 -10.87 -4.85 44.35
C LEU A 14 -9.59 -5.44 44.96
N ARG A 15 -9.70 -6.47 45.81
CA ARG A 15 -8.59 -7.07 46.58
C ARG A 15 -7.71 -8.05 45.78
N GLY A 16 -7.98 -8.23 44.49
CA GLY A 16 -7.19 -9.05 43.57
C GLY A 16 -8.05 -9.99 42.73
N ALA A 17 -7.45 -10.64 41.73
CA ALA A 17 -8.14 -11.56 40.84
C ALA A 17 -8.60 -12.83 41.60
N GLY A 18 -9.91 -13.08 41.60
CA GLY A 18 -10.50 -14.36 42.06
C GLY A 18 -11.06 -14.40 43.48
N ASP A 19 -10.76 -13.44 44.36
CA ASP A 19 -11.17 -13.55 45.78
C ASP A 19 -12.55 -12.91 46.09
N ALA A 20 -13.24 -12.35 45.08
CA ALA A 20 -14.54 -11.64 45.19
C ALA A 20 -14.63 -10.64 46.37
N ARG A 21 -13.48 -10.17 46.86
CA ARG A 21 -13.34 -9.27 48.01
C ARG A 21 -12.98 -7.88 47.55
N VAL A 22 -13.47 -6.91 48.30
CA VAL A 22 -13.32 -5.50 48.02
C VAL A 22 -12.61 -4.84 49.20
N PHE A 23 -11.74 -3.87 48.93
CA PHE A 23 -11.22 -2.96 49.94
C PHE A 23 -12.31 -1.98 50.40
N PRO A 24 -12.15 -1.31 51.55
CA PRO A 24 -13.09 -0.27 51.97
C PRO A 24 -13.29 0.77 50.86
N PRO A 25 -14.54 1.06 50.46
CA PRO A 25 -14.80 2.01 49.39
C PRO A 25 -14.47 3.43 49.84
N VAL A 26 -13.98 4.24 48.91
CA VAL A 26 -13.57 5.64 49.16
C VAL A 26 -14.57 6.57 48.51
N LEU A 27 -15.16 7.47 49.30
CA LEU A 27 -16.09 8.50 48.82
C LEU A 27 -15.38 9.85 48.72
N GLU A 28 -15.21 10.36 47.50
CA GLU A 28 -14.66 11.68 47.21
C GLU A 28 -15.80 12.66 46.91
N LEU A 29 -15.84 13.78 47.64
CA LEU A 29 -16.86 14.82 47.50
C LEU A 29 -16.18 16.14 47.10
N ALA A 30 -16.48 16.63 45.89
CA ALA A 30 -16.05 17.96 45.47
C ALA A 30 -17.20 18.94 45.62
N TYR A 31 -16.98 20.02 46.36
CA TYR A 31 -17.98 21.06 46.60
C TYR A 31 -17.77 22.25 45.65
N ALA A 32 -18.87 22.84 45.20
CA ALA A 32 -18.87 24.12 44.52
C ALA A 32 -19.84 25.09 45.20
N ASP A 33 -19.58 26.37 45.02
CA ASP A 33 -20.35 27.42 45.67
C ASP A 33 -21.10 28.23 44.61
N VAL A 34 -22.43 28.33 44.77
CA VAL A 34 -23.25 29.26 43.98
C VAL A 34 -23.47 30.53 44.80
N ARG A 35 -23.13 31.68 44.18
CA ARG A 35 -23.46 33.00 44.74
C ARG A 35 -24.88 33.37 44.31
N PRO A 36 -25.79 33.64 45.27
CA PRO A 36 -27.16 34.01 44.95
C PRO A 36 -27.23 35.48 44.56
N ALA A 37 -26.90 35.83 43.31
CA ALA A 37 -26.99 37.21 42.83
C ALA A 37 -28.39 37.59 42.29
N LEU A 38 -29.37 36.68 42.30
CA LEU A 38 -30.68 36.87 41.65
C LEU A 38 -31.84 36.20 42.41
N TRP A 39 -31.85 36.22 43.75
CA TRP A 39 -33.00 35.71 44.52
C TRP A 39 -34.21 36.67 44.56
N GLY A 40 -34.14 37.79 43.82
CA GLY A 40 -35.17 38.85 43.80
C GLY A 40 -35.73 39.20 42.42
N GLY A 41 -35.64 38.34 41.41
CA GLY A 41 -36.27 38.59 40.10
C GLY A 41 -36.49 37.32 39.29
N ASP A 42 -37.41 37.38 38.31
CA ASP A 42 -37.88 36.30 37.41
C ASP A 42 -36.81 35.62 36.55
N ALA A 43 -35.52 35.78 36.85
CA ALA A 43 -34.44 35.08 36.18
C ALA A 43 -34.53 33.57 36.51
N PRO A 44 -34.48 32.68 35.50
CA PRO A 44 -34.61 31.25 35.72
C PRO A 44 -33.50 30.75 36.65
N LEU A 45 -33.88 30.04 37.72
CA LEU A 45 -32.97 29.38 38.66
C LEU A 45 -31.92 28.58 37.88
N GLN A 46 -30.64 28.98 38.01
CA GLN A 46 -29.53 28.17 37.51
C GLN A 46 -29.56 26.81 38.22
N ARG A 47 -29.86 25.74 37.48
CA ARG A 47 -29.83 24.36 38.00
C ARG A 47 -28.38 23.86 37.93
N PRO A 48 -27.66 23.76 39.06
CA PRO A 48 -26.30 23.25 39.03
C PRO A 48 -26.31 21.77 38.64
N ALA A 49 -25.44 21.37 37.71
CA ALA A 49 -25.23 19.98 37.38
C ALA A 49 -24.49 19.27 38.53
N ILE A 50 -25.09 18.20 39.05
CA ILE A 50 -24.49 17.31 40.05
C ILE A 50 -24.08 16.02 39.33
N ALA A 51 -22.82 15.64 39.42
CA ALA A 51 -22.31 14.40 38.84
C ALA A 51 -22.15 13.33 39.92
N LEU A 52 -22.76 12.15 39.72
CA LEU A 52 -22.57 10.97 40.56
C LEU A 52 -21.86 9.90 39.73
N SER A 53 -20.72 9.38 40.22
CA SER A 53 -20.00 8.30 39.56
C SER A 53 -19.59 7.21 40.55
N VAL A 54 -19.69 5.95 40.10
CA VAL A 54 -19.26 4.78 40.86
C VAL A 54 -18.22 4.05 40.02
N ASP A 55 -16.99 4.00 40.53
CA ASP A 55 -15.85 3.46 39.81
C ASP A 55 -15.36 2.18 40.50
N TYR A 56 -15.29 1.07 39.76
CA TYR A 56 -14.60 -0.12 40.21
C TYR A 56 -13.15 -0.07 39.73
N THR A 57 -12.19 -0.29 40.63
CA THR A 57 -10.77 -0.17 40.29
C THR A 57 -10.00 -1.41 40.72
N MET A 58 -8.93 -1.72 39.98
CA MET A 58 -8.01 -2.81 40.27
C MET A 58 -6.58 -2.35 40.00
N GLY A 59 -5.59 -2.90 40.70
CA GLY A 59 -4.18 -2.60 40.44
C GLY A 59 -3.75 -3.02 39.03
N THR A 60 -3.45 -2.04 38.17
CA THR A 60 -3.15 -2.26 36.74
C THR A 60 -1.66 -2.53 36.46
N ALA A 61 -0.79 -2.46 37.46
CA ALA A 61 0.66 -2.57 37.31
C ALA A 61 1.11 -3.88 36.62
N ARG A 62 0.54 -5.03 37.01
CA ARG A 62 0.86 -6.34 36.43
C ARG A 62 0.40 -6.45 34.97
N LEU A 63 -0.75 -5.87 34.65
CA LEU A 63 -1.28 -5.83 33.29
C LEU A 63 -0.34 -5.02 32.39
N TRP A 64 0.02 -3.81 32.81
CA TRP A 64 0.91 -2.94 32.03
C TRP A 64 2.32 -3.49 31.92
N SER A 65 2.85 -4.18 32.95
CA SER A 65 4.16 -4.84 32.84
C SER A 65 4.15 -5.98 31.81
N ALA A 66 3.08 -6.78 31.77
CA ALA A 66 2.92 -7.84 30.79
C ALA A 66 2.80 -7.28 29.35
N ILE A 67 1.95 -6.25 29.16
CA ILE A 67 1.80 -5.57 27.87
C ILE A 67 3.15 -4.98 27.42
N ARG A 68 3.89 -4.31 28.31
CA ARG A 68 5.23 -3.77 28.00
C ARG A 68 6.20 -4.85 27.54
N ALA A 69 6.22 -6.01 28.20
CA ALA A 69 7.10 -7.12 27.80
C ALA A 69 6.77 -7.63 26.38
N VAL A 70 5.49 -7.81 26.06
CA VAL A 70 5.05 -8.21 24.72
C VAL A 70 5.42 -7.16 23.67
N PHE A 71 5.26 -5.87 23.98
CA PHE A 71 5.67 -4.77 23.09
C PHE A 71 7.18 -4.74 22.83
N ILE A 72 8.02 -4.99 23.84
CA ILE A 72 9.47 -5.06 23.66
C ILE A 72 9.85 -6.17 22.68
N VAL A 73 9.26 -7.37 22.85
CA VAL A 73 9.49 -8.49 21.91
C VAL A 73 9.03 -8.13 20.50
N ALA A 74 7.86 -7.51 20.37
CA ALA A 74 7.35 -7.07 19.07
C ALA A 74 8.25 -6.03 18.39
N ILE A 75 8.86 -5.11 19.14
CA ILE A 75 9.81 -4.12 18.61
C ILE A 75 11.08 -4.82 18.09
N VAL A 76 11.57 -5.85 18.76
CA VAL A 76 12.72 -6.65 18.27
C VAL A 76 12.37 -7.35 16.96
N VAL A 77 11.21 -8.01 16.89
CA VAL A 77 10.73 -8.65 15.65
C VAL A 77 10.57 -7.64 14.52
N LEU A 78 9.99 -6.48 14.82
CA LEU A 78 9.86 -5.36 13.89
C LEU A 78 11.20 -4.88 13.37
N ALA A 79 12.20 -4.70 14.25
CA ALA A 79 13.53 -4.26 13.86
C ALA A 79 14.20 -5.27 12.91
N LEU A 80 14.13 -6.56 13.23
CA LEU A 80 14.65 -7.62 12.37
C LEU A 80 13.93 -7.67 11.01
N ALA A 81 12.60 -7.59 11.01
CA ALA A 81 11.80 -7.59 9.79
C ALA A 81 12.07 -6.34 8.93
N ALA A 82 12.23 -5.17 9.54
CA ALA A 82 12.57 -3.93 8.85
C ALA A 82 13.97 -4.01 8.24
N LEU A 83 14.99 -4.45 8.99
CA LEU A 83 16.35 -4.64 8.49
C LEU A 83 16.40 -5.63 7.32
N TRP A 84 15.66 -6.73 7.43
CA TRP A 84 15.55 -7.71 6.36
C TRP A 84 14.91 -7.13 5.08
N ARG A 85 13.79 -6.41 5.23
CA ARG A 85 13.12 -5.77 4.10
C ARG A 85 13.96 -4.67 3.46
N VAL A 86 14.68 -3.88 4.26
CA VAL A 86 15.64 -2.88 3.75
C VAL A 86 16.75 -3.57 2.98
N ARG A 87 17.33 -4.66 3.50
CA ARG A 87 18.33 -5.45 2.77
C ARG A 87 17.76 -5.92 1.42
N CYS A 88 16.58 -6.54 1.39
CA CYS A 88 15.96 -7.01 0.15
C CYS A 88 15.71 -5.86 -0.84
N TRP A 89 15.19 -4.73 -0.36
CA TRP A 89 14.97 -3.53 -1.18
C TRP A 89 16.28 -3.00 -1.77
N THR A 90 17.34 -2.90 -0.96
CA THR A 90 18.65 -2.48 -1.47
C THR A 90 19.15 -3.45 -2.53
N VAL A 91 18.90 -4.77 -2.42
CA VAL A 91 19.36 -5.77 -3.40
C VAL A 91 18.66 -5.58 -4.73
N ARG A 92 17.37 -5.24 -4.71
CA ARG A 92 16.62 -4.91 -5.93
C ARG A 92 17.03 -3.57 -6.55
N HIS A 93 17.33 -2.57 -5.73
CA HIS A 93 17.60 -1.19 -6.19
C HIS A 93 19.05 -0.93 -6.56
N ALA A 94 20.01 -1.60 -5.93
CA ALA A 94 21.43 -1.40 -6.18
C ALA A 94 21.91 -2.41 -7.23
N ARG A 95 22.16 -1.95 -8.45
CA ARG A 95 22.97 -2.67 -9.44
C ARG A 95 24.04 -1.73 -9.94
N SER A 96 25.29 -2.06 -9.66
CA SER A 96 26.45 -1.32 -10.14
C SER A 96 27.15 -2.13 -11.22
N ASP A 97 27.44 -1.49 -12.36
CA ASP A 97 28.28 -2.11 -13.39
C ASP A 97 29.76 -2.15 -12.96
N ILE A 98 30.12 -1.35 -11.97
CA ILE A 98 31.45 -1.25 -11.40
C ILE A 98 31.48 -2.14 -10.14
N PRO A 99 32.42 -3.09 -10.01
CA PRO A 99 32.60 -3.84 -8.79
C PRO A 99 33.10 -2.89 -7.69
N LEU A 100 32.21 -2.43 -6.81
CA LEU A 100 32.58 -1.67 -5.62
C LEU A 100 32.95 -2.62 -4.48
N THR A 101 33.91 -2.25 -3.66
CA THR A 101 34.24 -2.99 -2.44
C THR A 101 33.08 -2.88 -1.42
N PRO A 102 32.89 -3.87 -0.52
CA PRO A 102 31.82 -3.82 0.49
C PRO A 102 31.86 -2.58 1.38
N LEU A 103 33.07 -2.08 1.69
CA LEU A 103 33.29 -0.87 2.48
C LEU A 103 32.82 0.39 1.73
N GLU A 104 33.18 0.54 0.45
CA GLU A 104 32.75 1.67 -0.39
C GLU A 104 31.24 1.66 -0.61
N MET A 105 30.64 0.48 -0.74
CA MET A 105 29.19 0.32 -0.88
C MET A 105 28.46 0.73 0.41
N ALA A 106 29.03 0.41 1.58
CA ALA A 106 28.51 0.82 2.88
C ALA A 106 28.67 2.33 3.15
N LEU A 107 29.79 2.93 2.73
CA LEU A 107 30.01 4.38 2.83
C LEU A 107 29.08 5.16 1.91
N ARG A 108 28.87 4.70 0.67
CA ARG A 108 27.91 5.32 -0.26
C ARG A 108 26.47 5.21 0.24
N SER A 109 26.07 4.05 0.77
CA SER A 109 24.71 3.86 1.29
C SER A 109 24.41 4.70 2.54
N ALA A 110 25.41 5.00 3.36
CA ALA A 110 25.26 5.86 4.55
C ALA A 110 25.04 7.34 4.21
N VAL A 111 25.48 7.80 3.03
CA VAL A 111 25.42 9.22 2.60
C VAL A 111 24.24 9.49 1.66
N ASP A 112 23.64 8.45 1.07
CA ASP A 112 22.50 8.60 0.18
C ASP A 112 21.18 8.84 0.93
N TYR A 113 20.76 10.10 1.02
CA TYR A 113 19.46 10.50 1.60
C TYR A 113 18.25 9.76 1.02
N ALA A 114 18.30 9.36 -0.27
CA ALA A 114 17.26 8.56 -0.91
C ALA A 114 17.13 7.16 -0.29
N GLN A 115 18.26 6.53 0.06
CA GLN A 115 18.27 5.22 0.71
C GLN A 115 17.75 5.31 2.13
N LEU A 116 18.11 6.37 2.87
CA LEU A 116 17.58 6.63 4.21
C LEU A 116 16.06 6.88 4.19
N ALA A 117 15.56 7.66 3.22
CA ALA A 117 14.13 7.90 3.06
C ALA A 117 13.36 6.61 2.72
N ALA A 118 13.89 5.79 1.80
CA ALA A 118 13.29 4.50 1.47
C ALA A 118 13.32 3.53 2.67
N ALA A 119 14.43 3.47 3.41
CA ALA A 119 14.53 2.66 4.62
C ALA A 119 13.53 3.11 5.70
N ALA A 120 13.33 4.43 5.87
CA ALA A 120 12.34 4.97 6.78
C ALA A 120 10.90 4.59 6.37
N LEU A 121 10.57 4.65 5.07
CA LEU A 121 9.26 4.23 4.55
C LEU A 121 9.02 2.72 4.73
N ILE A 122 10.05 1.89 4.51
CA ILE A 122 9.98 0.45 4.74
C ILE A 122 9.81 0.15 6.23
N GLY A 123 10.54 0.87 7.09
CA GLY A 123 10.42 0.78 8.55
C GLY A 123 9.03 1.20 9.04
N ALA A 124 8.47 2.27 8.49
CA ALA A 124 7.11 2.73 8.76
C ALA A 124 6.06 1.65 8.40
N HIS A 125 6.20 1.02 7.24
CA HIS A 125 5.31 -0.08 6.86
C HIS A 125 5.48 -1.31 7.76
N ALA A 126 6.72 -1.70 8.08
CA ALA A 126 6.99 -2.80 9.01
C ALA A 126 6.39 -2.52 10.40
N PHE A 127 6.43 -1.27 10.85
CA PHE A 127 5.81 -0.82 12.09
C PHE A 127 4.31 -1.07 12.09
N VAL A 128 3.59 -0.65 11.04
CA VAL A 128 2.14 -0.89 10.95
C VAL A 128 1.83 -2.37 10.82
N ALA A 129 2.55 -3.10 9.96
CA ALA A 129 2.31 -4.51 9.69
C ALA A 129 2.46 -5.40 10.93
N VAL A 130 3.35 -5.05 11.87
CA VAL A 130 3.55 -5.80 13.12
C VAL A 130 2.66 -5.28 14.25
N LEU A 131 2.59 -3.95 14.45
CA LEU A 131 1.94 -3.39 15.63
C LEU A 131 0.44 -3.26 15.49
N LEU A 132 -0.12 -3.11 14.28
CA LEU A 132 -1.57 -3.10 14.10
C LEU A 132 -2.23 -4.43 14.54
N PRO A 133 -1.82 -5.62 14.04
CA PRO A 133 -2.41 -6.88 14.48
C PRO A 133 -2.10 -7.17 15.96
N LEU A 134 -0.93 -6.77 16.46
CA LEU A 134 -0.61 -6.90 17.89
C LEU A 134 -1.56 -6.06 18.76
N THR A 135 -1.80 -4.81 18.38
CA THR A 135 -2.70 -3.91 19.11
C THR A 135 -4.12 -4.46 19.10
N PHE A 136 -4.57 -4.99 17.96
CA PHE A 136 -5.85 -5.69 17.85
C PHE A 136 -5.91 -6.92 18.75
N ALA A 137 -4.87 -7.75 18.77
CA ALA A 137 -4.81 -8.94 19.62
C ALA A 137 -4.86 -8.59 21.11
N ILE A 138 -4.11 -7.57 21.55
CA ILE A 138 -4.11 -7.11 22.95
C ILE A 138 -5.48 -6.52 23.33
N CYS A 139 -6.04 -5.62 22.50
CA CYS A 139 -7.34 -5.02 22.78
C CYS A 139 -8.48 -6.06 22.70
N GLY A 140 -8.39 -7.02 21.79
CA GLY A 140 -9.31 -8.15 21.68
C GLY A 140 -9.22 -9.11 22.87
N ALA A 141 -8.01 -9.39 23.37
CA ALA A 141 -7.83 -10.17 24.59
C ALA A 141 -8.40 -9.44 25.81
N LEU A 142 -8.17 -8.13 25.93
CA LEU A 142 -8.78 -7.29 26.97
C LEU A 142 -10.32 -7.30 26.87
N PHE A 143 -10.87 -7.20 25.66
CA PHE A 143 -12.30 -7.28 25.42
C PHE A 143 -12.87 -8.63 25.87
N ALA A 144 -12.26 -9.74 25.46
CA ALA A 144 -12.69 -11.08 25.82
C ALA A 144 -12.61 -11.31 27.33
N LEU A 145 -11.48 -10.99 27.97
CA LEU A 145 -11.28 -11.17 29.41
C LEU A 145 -12.22 -10.31 30.25
N PHE A 146 -12.69 -9.18 29.74
CA PHE A 146 -13.59 -8.29 30.47
C PHE A 146 -15.08 -8.57 30.23
N LYS A 147 -15.47 -8.88 28.99
CA LYS A 147 -16.87 -9.09 28.62
C LYS A 147 -17.33 -10.55 28.77
N LEU A 148 -16.42 -11.51 28.67
CA LEU A 148 -16.73 -12.95 28.74
C LEU A 148 -16.37 -13.55 30.10
N GLN A 149 -16.13 -12.73 31.12
CA GLN A 149 -15.83 -13.20 32.47
C GLN A 149 -17.10 -13.61 33.22
N SER A 150 -17.11 -14.81 33.80
CA SER A 150 -18.16 -15.27 34.72
C SER A 150 -17.87 -14.89 36.19
N GLN A 151 -16.59 -14.71 36.53
CA GLN A 151 -16.11 -14.19 37.81
C GLN A 151 -15.20 -12.98 37.56
N VAL A 152 -15.18 -12.03 38.49
CA VAL A 152 -14.40 -10.78 38.32
C VAL A 152 -12.89 -11.07 38.36
N TYR A 153 -12.28 -11.10 37.17
CA TYR A 153 -10.84 -11.32 36.98
C TYR A 153 -10.12 -10.03 36.63
N ILE A 154 -10.72 -9.21 35.76
CA ILE A 154 -10.15 -7.94 35.31
C ILE A 154 -11.23 -6.86 35.26
N VAL A 155 -10.86 -5.66 35.71
CA VAL A 155 -11.64 -4.44 35.50
C VAL A 155 -10.86 -3.52 34.58
N MET A 156 -11.56 -2.84 33.69
CA MET A 156 -10.93 -1.87 32.79
C MET A 156 -10.34 -0.70 33.59
N PRO A 157 -9.13 -0.24 33.25
CA PRO A 157 -8.63 1.05 33.73
C PRO A 157 -9.66 2.17 33.54
N ALA A 158 -9.76 3.07 34.52
CA ALA A 158 -10.65 4.22 34.42
C ALA A 158 -10.10 5.22 33.38
N ASP A 159 -10.88 5.52 32.33
CA ASP A 159 -10.60 6.61 31.38
C ASP A 159 -11.41 7.83 31.82
N ARG A 160 -10.77 8.76 32.55
CA ARG A 160 -11.40 10.01 33.00
C ARG A 160 -10.95 11.15 32.10
N GLU A 161 -11.86 12.09 31.82
CA GLU A 161 -11.53 13.34 31.10
C GLU A 161 -10.41 14.11 31.81
N GLU A 162 -10.39 14.09 33.15
CA GLU A 162 -9.37 14.71 34.01
C GLU A 162 -7.95 14.18 33.73
N TYR A 163 -7.81 12.91 33.33
CA TYR A 163 -6.50 12.31 33.08
C TYR A 163 -5.88 12.76 31.76
N GLY A 164 -6.69 13.20 30.78
CA GLY A 164 -6.23 13.67 29.48
C GLY A 164 -5.13 12.79 28.85
N ARG A 165 -4.00 13.41 28.49
CA ARG A 165 -2.83 12.72 27.89
C ARG A 165 -2.04 11.85 28.89
N LYS A 166 -2.24 12.03 30.20
CA LYS A 166 -1.59 11.25 31.27
C LYS A 166 -2.41 10.01 31.68
N GLY A 167 -3.59 9.79 31.09
CA GLY A 167 -4.39 8.60 31.34
C GLY A 167 -3.71 7.32 30.87
N GLU A 168 -4.13 6.19 31.45
CA GLU A 168 -3.53 4.89 31.16
C GLU A 168 -3.69 4.47 29.68
N TYR A 169 -4.70 5.01 28.98
CA TYR A 169 -4.91 4.81 27.54
C TYR A 169 -4.15 5.80 26.65
N GLY A 170 -3.42 6.76 27.21
CA GLY A 170 -2.61 7.72 26.46
C GLY A 170 -1.64 7.06 25.46
N PRO A 171 -0.88 6.01 25.84
CA PRO A 171 -0.02 5.26 24.92
C PRO A 171 -0.79 4.60 23.78
N LEU A 172 -1.96 4.02 24.04
CA LEU A 172 -2.81 3.41 23.01
C LEU A 172 -3.31 4.46 22.02
N LYS A 173 -3.85 5.59 22.53
CA LYS A 173 -4.31 6.70 21.69
C LYS A 173 -3.16 7.21 20.82
N ALA A 174 -1.97 7.44 21.39
CA ALA A 174 -0.78 7.87 20.63
C ALA A 174 -0.33 6.83 19.58
N LEU A 175 -0.35 5.54 19.92
CA LEU A 175 -0.02 4.46 19.00
C LEU A 175 -0.99 4.42 17.81
N LEU A 176 -2.31 4.55 18.04
CA LEU A 176 -3.31 4.55 16.97
C LEU A 176 -3.11 5.72 16.00
N HIS A 177 -2.80 6.92 16.50
CA HIS A 177 -2.45 8.06 15.65
C HIS A 177 -1.17 7.77 14.85
N THR A 178 -0.15 7.20 15.49
CA THR A 178 1.13 6.88 14.85
C THR A 178 0.92 5.83 13.73
N LEU A 179 0.13 4.79 14.00
CA LEU A 179 -0.22 3.76 13.01
C LEU A 179 -0.94 4.37 11.80
N PHE A 180 -1.93 5.25 12.03
CA PHE A 180 -2.65 5.92 10.95
C PHE A 180 -1.73 6.78 10.08
N PHE A 181 -0.93 7.67 10.67
CA PHE A 181 -0.07 8.56 9.89
C PHE A 181 1.02 7.79 9.13
N LEU A 182 1.64 6.78 9.75
CA LEU A 182 2.63 5.94 9.07
C LEU A 182 1.99 5.12 7.94
N GLN A 183 0.78 4.58 8.14
CA GLN A 183 0.07 3.84 7.10
C GLN A 183 -0.37 4.75 5.95
N LEU A 184 -0.84 5.96 6.25
CA LEU A 184 -1.21 6.95 5.24
C LEU A 184 0.01 7.33 4.39
N VAL A 185 1.14 7.64 5.02
CA VAL A 185 2.39 7.95 4.32
C VAL A 185 2.85 6.77 3.47
N HIS A 186 2.74 5.54 3.98
CA HIS A 186 3.08 4.34 3.21
C HIS A 186 2.19 4.16 1.98
N VAL A 187 0.87 4.25 2.12
CA VAL A 187 -0.07 4.12 1.00
C VAL A 187 0.13 5.23 -0.03
N LEU A 188 0.42 6.46 0.40
CA LEU A 188 0.77 7.56 -0.51
C LEU A 188 2.08 7.29 -1.26
N ALA A 189 3.08 6.68 -0.61
CA ALA A 189 4.33 6.29 -1.26
C ALA A 189 4.12 5.16 -2.29
N VAL A 190 3.26 4.18 -1.98
CA VAL A 190 2.86 3.12 -2.92
C VAL A 190 2.07 3.71 -4.10
N LEU A 191 1.15 4.62 -3.84
CA LEU A 191 0.42 5.36 -4.87
C LEU A 191 1.40 6.07 -5.80
N TYR A 192 2.39 6.78 -5.25
CA TYR A 192 3.42 7.44 -6.04
C TYR A 192 4.23 6.43 -6.86
N SER A 193 4.71 5.33 -6.27
CA SER A 193 5.51 4.34 -7.01
C SER A 193 4.72 3.75 -8.17
N GLN A 194 3.45 3.39 -7.95
CA GLN A 194 2.56 2.86 -9.00
C GLN A 194 2.23 3.89 -10.08
N CYS A 195 2.16 5.18 -9.73
CA CYS A 195 1.96 6.28 -10.70
C CYS A 195 3.25 6.66 -11.44
N THR A 196 4.40 6.13 -11.05
CA THR A 196 5.68 6.32 -11.76
C THR A 196 6.16 5.07 -12.49
N ALA A 197 5.48 3.94 -12.29
CA ALA A 197 5.82 2.65 -12.87
C ALA A 197 5.82 2.72 -14.40
N THR A 198 6.80 2.08 -15.03
CA THR A 198 6.88 2.05 -16.50
C THR A 198 6.05 0.88 -17.02
N VAL A 199 4.92 1.18 -17.65
CA VAL A 199 4.04 0.19 -18.28
C VAL A 199 4.21 0.29 -19.80
N PHE A 200 4.46 -0.84 -20.45
CA PHE A 200 4.55 -0.95 -21.89
C PHE A 200 3.81 -2.17 -22.40
N PHE A 201 3.11 -1.99 -23.52
CA PHE A 201 2.34 -3.04 -24.19
C PHE A 201 3.06 -3.44 -25.48
N LEU A 202 3.42 -4.71 -25.58
CA LEU A 202 4.17 -5.28 -26.68
C LEU A 202 3.24 -6.02 -27.62
N ASP A 203 2.97 -5.45 -28.80
CA ASP A 203 2.19 -6.10 -29.85
C ASP A 203 3.08 -7.08 -30.65
N TRP A 204 2.62 -8.33 -30.76
CA TRP A 204 3.31 -9.40 -31.48
C TRP A 204 2.93 -9.48 -32.96
N GLU A 205 1.85 -8.82 -33.38
CA GLU A 205 1.44 -8.78 -34.77
C GLU A 205 2.32 -7.82 -35.58
N ARG A 206 2.88 -8.32 -36.67
CA ARG A 206 3.68 -7.50 -37.57
C ARG A 206 2.78 -6.76 -38.53
N GLY A 207 3.04 -5.47 -38.68
CA GLY A 207 2.61 -4.71 -39.85
C GLY A 207 3.06 -5.40 -41.14
N GLY A 208 2.23 -5.35 -42.19
CA GLY A 208 2.54 -5.96 -43.48
C GLY A 208 3.86 -5.47 -44.12
N LYS A 209 4.29 -6.12 -45.21
CA LYS A 209 5.59 -5.87 -45.86
C LYS A 209 5.85 -4.39 -46.17
N LYS A 210 7.07 -3.96 -45.82
CA LYS A 210 7.82 -2.76 -46.26
C LYS A 210 7.09 -1.41 -46.11
N GLY A 211 7.40 -0.72 -45.02
CA GLY A 211 7.36 0.75 -44.95
C GLY A 211 6.00 1.42 -44.70
N ALA A 212 4.89 0.69 -44.83
CA ALA A 212 3.56 1.22 -44.53
C ALA A 212 2.78 0.24 -43.65
N GLY A 213 2.31 0.74 -42.50
CA GLY A 213 1.28 0.09 -41.69
C GLY A 213 1.83 -0.83 -40.61
N GLY A 214 2.10 -0.26 -39.43
CA GLY A 214 2.11 -1.03 -38.19
C GLY A 214 0.78 -1.75 -38.00
N GLY A 215 0.77 -2.84 -37.22
CA GLY A 215 -0.46 -3.56 -36.87
C GLY A 215 -1.53 -2.65 -36.28
N SER A 216 -2.75 -3.16 -36.14
CA SER A 216 -3.86 -2.39 -35.58
C SER A 216 -3.53 -1.95 -34.14
N VAL A 217 -3.30 -0.64 -33.97
CA VAL A 217 -3.04 -0.02 -32.65
C VAL A 217 -4.22 -0.26 -31.69
N TRP A 218 -5.41 -0.54 -32.24
CA TRP A 218 -6.62 -0.87 -31.51
C TRP A 218 -6.47 -2.01 -30.51
N ARG A 219 -5.72 -3.07 -30.82
CA ARG A 219 -5.48 -4.17 -29.86
C ARG A 219 -4.73 -3.69 -28.62
N GLN A 220 -3.69 -2.90 -28.85
CA GLN A 220 -2.92 -2.28 -27.77
C GLN A 220 -3.81 -1.34 -26.94
N LEU A 221 -4.66 -0.55 -27.58
CA LEU A 221 -5.64 0.32 -26.91
C LEU A 221 -6.64 -0.47 -26.06
N LEU A 222 -7.17 -1.59 -26.56
CA LEU A 222 -8.14 -2.43 -25.84
C LEU A 222 -7.52 -2.97 -24.54
N VAL A 223 -6.30 -3.51 -24.63
CA VAL A 223 -5.55 -4.01 -23.45
C VAL A 223 -5.17 -2.85 -22.53
N ALA A 224 -4.76 -1.70 -23.07
CA ALA A 224 -4.44 -0.52 -22.27
C ALA A 224 -5.65 0.03 -21.51
N ASN A 225 -6.84 0.03 -22.13
CA ASN A 225 -8.08 0.41 -21.47
C ASN A 225 -8.44 -0.56 -20.35
N LYS A 226 -8.30 -1.86 -20.59
CA LYS A 226 -8.54 -2.85 -19.52
C LYS A 226 -7.56 -2.69 -18.36
N TRP A 227 -6.29 -2.44 -18.67
CA TRP A 227 -5.29 -2.11 -17.66
C TRP A 227 -5.67 -0.85 -16.87
N ASN A 228 -6.07 0.23 -17.55
CA ASN A 228 -6.51 1.49 -16.94
C ASN A 228 -7.67 1.29 -15.96
N GLU A 229 -8.68 0.50 -16.33
CA GLU A 229 -9.81 0.14 -15.46
C GLU A 229 -9.33 -0.56 -14.16
N LEU A 230 -8.36 -1.47 -14.28
CA LEU A 230 -7.86 -2.27 -13.15
C LEU A 230 -6.95 -1.50 -12.19
N GLN A 231 -6.37 -0.37 -12.60
CA GLN A 231 -5.41 0.38 -11.78
C GLN A 231 -5.96 0.85 -10.43
N SER A 232 -7.20 1.34 -10.43
CA SER A 232 -7.90 1.80 -9.21
C SER A 232 -8.91 0.80 -8.68
N ARG A 233 -9.08 -0.36 -9.33
CA ARG A 233 -10.04 -1.38 -8.91
C ARG A 233 -9.53 -2.09 -7.66
N ARG A 234 -10.39 -2.15 -6.64
CA ARG A 234 -10.13 -2.88 -5.40
C ARG A 234 -10.77 -4.26 -5.45
N ARG A 235 -10.22 -5.16 -4.63
CA ARG A 235 -10.79 -6.49 -4.43
C ARG A 235 -12.04 -6.41 -3.56
N SER A 236 -11.97 -5.68 -2.45
CA SER A 236 -13.12 -5.48 -1.55
C SER A 236 -14.03 -4.33 -2.02
N ASN A 237 -15.29 -4.38 -1.63
CA ASN A 237 -16.25 -3.30 -1.83
C ASN A 237 -16.35 -2.51 -0.51
N THR A 238 -15.53 -1.47 -0.36
CA THR A 238 -15.54 -0.68 0.87
C THR A 238 -16.82 0.12 1.11
N PRO A 239 -17.49 0.72 0.12
CA PRO A 239 -18.78 1.36 0.33
C PRO A 239 -19.78 0.42 1.03
N LEU A 240 -19.83 -0.84 0.60
CA LEU A 240 -20.63 -1.88 1.25
C LEU A 240 -20.15 -2.16 2.67
N THR A 241 -18.84 -2.29 2.89
CA THR A 241 -18.27 -2.52 4.24
C THR A 241 -18.61 -1.38 5.21
N LEU A 242 -18.54 -0.13 4.76
CA LEU A 242 -18.87 1.04 5.56
C LEU A 242 -20.37 1.14 5.85
N LEU A 243 -21.22 0.79 4.87
CA LEU A 243 -22.66 0.69 5.07
C LEU A 243 -22.99 -0.39 6.13
N LEU A 244 -22.36 -1.56 6.03
CA LEU A 244 -22.50 -2.63 7.02
C LEU A 244 -21.94 -2.22 8.40
N MET A 245 -20.83 -1.46 8.45
CA MET A 245 -20.30 -0.88 9.69
C MET A 245 -21.35 -0.03 10.38
N VAL A 246 -21.92 0.95 9.68
CA VAL A 246 -22.91 1.86 10.25
C VAL A 246 -24.17 1.09 10.66
N PHE A 247 -24.64 0.17 9.82
CA PHE A 247 -25.81 -0.66 10.13
C PHE A 247 -25.60 -1.49 11.40
N VAL A 248 -24.47 -2.18 11.56
CA VAL A 248 -24.23 -3.05 12.72
C VAL A 248 -23.86 -2.25 13.97
N LEU A 249 -22.97 -1.27 13.87
CA LEU A 249 -22.52 -0.50 15.03
C LEU A 249 -23.62 0.42 15.55
N VAL A 250 -24.27 1.19 14.68
CA VAL A 250 -25.32 2.16 15.05
C VAL A 250 -26.69 1.50 15.02
N GLY A 251 -27.07 0.89 13.89
CA GLY A 251 -28.41 0.32 13.70
C GLY A 251 -28.77 -0.81 14.66
N LEU A 252 -27.82 -1.70 14.98
CA LEU A 252 -28.00 -2.78 15.97
C LEU A 252 -27.47 -2.42 17.37
N GLY A 253 -26.98 -1.19 17.55
CA GLY A 253 -26.42 -0.70 18.81
C GLY A 253 -25.18 -1.48 19.29
N GLN A 254 -24.42 -2.12 18.39
CA GLN A 254 -23.22 -2.87 18.76
C GLN A 254 -22.04 -1.98 19.15
N GLN A 255 -22.12 -0.67 18.92
CA GLN A 255 -21.13 0.29 19.43
C GLN A 255 -21.04 0.32 20.96
N TYR A 256 -22.16 0.05 21.66
CA TYR A 256 -22.23 0.03 23.12
C TYR A 256 -21.55 -1.19 23.75
N ASN A 257 -21.15 -2.18 22.94
CA ASN A 257 -20.25 -3.23 23.41
C ASN A 257 -18.93 -2.66 23.94
N ALA A 258 -18.53 -1.46 23.51
CA ALA A 258 -17.35 -0.76 24.00
C ALA A 258 -17.54 -0.07 25.36
N ALA A 259 -18.75 -0.09 25.93
CA ALA A 259 -19.01 0.48 27.24
C ALA A 259 -18.28 -0.31 28.34
N PRO A 260 -17.79 0.36 29.40
CA PRO A 260 -17.01 -0.24 30.49
C PRO A 260 -17.85 -1.04 31.49
N TRP A 261 -19.00 -1.59 31.06
CA TRP A 261 -19.82 -2.53 31.83
C TRP A 261 -19.48 -3.96 31.39
N PRO A 262 -19.50 -4.97 32.29
CA PRO A 262 -19.19 -6.34 31.90
C PRO A 262 -20.27 -7.00 31.02
N SER A 263 -21.55 -6.62 31.18
CA SER A 263 -22.65 -7.18 30.40
C SER A 263 -22.62 -6.73 28.94
N LEU A 264 -22.87 -7.67 28.02
CA LEU A 264 -23.10 -7.40 26.58
C LEU A 264 -24.58 -7.11 26.27
N ALA A 265 -25.49 -7.44 27.18
CA ALA A 265 -26.92 -7.22 27.00
C ALA A 265 -27.31 -5.74 27.24
N ASP A 266 -26.55 -5.04 28.07
CA ASP A 266 -26.79 -3.63 28.36
C ASP A 266 -26.20 -2.76 27.24
N LYS A 267 -27.11 -2.13 26.47
CA LYS A 267 -26.80 -1.24 25.35
C LYS A 267 -27.24 0.20 25.63
N THR A 268 -27.23 0.62 26.90
CA THR A 268 -27.63 1.96 27.28
C THR A 268 -26.68 3.03 26.69
N PRO A 269 -27.22 4.09 26.06
CA PRO A 269 -26.42 5.11 25.36
C PRO A 269 -25.73 6.12 26.30
N THR A 270 -25.92 5.99 27.61
CA THR A 270 -25.46 6.95 28.61
C THR A 270 -24.00 6.77 29.02
N ALA A 271 -23.36 5.68 28.60
CA ALA A 271 -22.02 5.31 29.05
C ALA A 271 -20.91 5.85 28.13
N ALA A 272 -19.88 6.46 28.73
CA ALA A 272 -18.66 6.81 28.01
C ALA A 272 -17.97 5.54 27.47
N LEU A 273 -17.65 5.51 26.18
CA LEU A 273 -17.06 4.35 25.53
C LEU A 273 -15.56 4.25 25.83
N ASN A 274 -15.08 3.05 26.17
CA ASN A 274 -13.68 2.82 26.44
C ASN A 274 -12.87 2.70 25.14
N ALA A 275 -11.76 3.43 25.01
CA ALA A 275 -10.97 3.46 23.77
C ALA A 275 -10.44 2.07 23.33
N ALA A 276 -10.01 1.22 24.27
CA ALA A 276 -9.47 -0.11 23.93
C ALA A 276 -10.57 -1.08 23.48
N LEU A 277 -11.70 -1.09 24.19
CA LEU A 277 -12.85 -1.92 23.82
C LEU A 277 -13.48 -1.45 22.50
N ARG A 278 -13.51 -0.13 22.29
CA ARG A 278 -13.99 0.49 21.05
C ARG A 278 -13.14 0.07 19.86
N PHE A 279 -11.81 0.19 19.97
CA PHE A 279 -10.90 -0.26 18.93
C PHE A 279 -11.01 -1.76 18.64
N ALA A 280 -11.13 -2.61 19.67
CA ALA A 280 -11.31 -4.05 19.49
C ALA A 280 -12.61 -4.37 18.73
N ASN A 281 -13.73 -3.78 19.15
CA ASN A 281 -15.04 -4.01 18.58
C ASN A 281 -15.14 -3.55 17.12
N THR A 282 -14.67 -2.33 16.82
CA THR A 282 -14.71 -1.77 15.46
C THR A 282 -13.79 -2.54 14.51
N THR A 283 -12.55 -2.83 14.95
CA THR A 283 -11.60 -3.61 14.14
C THR A 283 -12.09 -5.03 13.90
N PHE A 284 -12.72 -5.66 14.88
CA PHE A 284 -13.31 -6.99 14.73
C PHE A 284 -14.33 -7.03 13.59
N PHE A 285 -15.29 -6.09 13.56
CA PHE A 285 -16.28 -6.09 12.50
C PHE A 285 -15.69 -5.71 11.13
N TRP A 286 -14.69 -4.81 11.07
CA TRP A 286 -13.95 -4.54 9.84
C TRP A 286 -13.33 -5.81 9.26
N LEU A 287 -12.64 -6.60 10.10
CA LEU A 287 -12.06 -7.87 9.71
C LEU A 287 -13.12 -8.91 9.37
N ALA A 288 -14.23 -8.96 10.12
CA ALA A 288 -15.33 -9.89 9.86
C ALA A 288 -16.00 -9.63 8.50
N PHE A 289 -16.27 -8.37 8.16
CA PHE A 289 -16.84 -8.02 6.85
C PHE A 289 -15.83 -8.16 5.72
N GLY A 290 -14.56 -7.82 5.94
CA GLY A 290 -13.49 -8.11 4.98
C GLY A 290 -13.38 -9.60 4.68
N ALA A 291 -13.40 -10.43 5.73
CA ALA A 291 -13.36 -11.89 5.61
C ALA A 291 -14.63 -12.44 4.94
N ALA A 292 -15.81 -11.93 5.28
CA ALA A 292 -17.07 -12.33 4.63
C ALA A 292 -17.08 -11.97 3.13
N GLN A 293 -16.62 -10.78 2.76
CA GLN A 293 -16.49 -10.39 1.35
C GLN A 293 -15.45 -11.20 0.60
N TRP A 294 -14.34 -11.54 1.25
CA TRP A 294 -13.33 -12.42 0.67
C TRP A 294 -13.88 -13.84 0.48
N LEU A 295 -14.53 -14.40 1.50
CA LEU A 295 -15.13 -15.73 1.46
C LEU A 295 -16.23 -15.82 0.41
N TRP A 296 -17.09 -14.80 0.30
CA TRP A 296 -18.13 -14.74 -0.73
C TRP A 296 -17.53 -14.75 -2.13
N ARG A 297 -16.48 -13.96 -2.38
CA ARG A 297 -15.82 -13.91 -3.69
C ARG A 297 -15.13 -15.21 -4.01
N TRP A 298 -14.38 -15.77 -3.08
CA TRP A 298 -13.68 -17.04 -3.28
C TRP A 298 -14.64 -18.23 -3.46
N ALA A 299 -15.67 -18.34 -2.61
CA ALA A 299 -16.57 -19.49 -2.62
C ALA A 299 -17.65 -19.42 -3.70
N VAL A 300 -18.18 -18.22 -3.96
CA VAL A 300 -19.33 -18.00 -4.87
C VAL A 300 -18.92 -17.23 -6.12
N GLY A 301 -18.29 -16.08 -5.95
CA GLY A 301 -17.99 -15.15 -7.04
C GLY A 301 -17.11 -15.77 -8.13
N GLU A 302 -15.87 -16.10 -7.78
CA GLU A 302 -14.83 -16.62 -8.66
C GLU A 302 -15.11 -18.05 -9.13
N ARG A 303 -15.98 -18.78 -8.43
CA ARG A 303 -16.30 -20.18 -8.76
C ARG A 303 -17.53 -20.33 -9.64
N TYR A 304 -18.54 -19.46 -9.50
CA TYR A 304 -19.83 -19.65 -10.18
C TYR A 304 -20.32 -18.43 -10.96
N LEU A 305 -19.89 -17.21 -10.63
CA LEU A 305 -20.45 -15.99 -11.24
C LEU A 305 -19.54 -15.37 -12.31
N GLY A 306 -18.23 -15.58 -12.23
CA GLY A 306 -17.31 -15.11 -13.25
C GLY A 306 -15.84 -15.26 -12.87
N GLU A 307 -14.97 -15.00 -13.82
CA GLU A 307 -13.52 -15.10 -13.65
C GLU A 307 -12.94 -13.92 -12.86
N PRO A 308 -11.83 -14.12 -12.12
CA PRO A 308 -11.16 -13.06 -11.42
C PRO A 308 -10.63 -12.00 -12.41
N PRO A 309 -10.65 -10.71 -12.02
CA PRO A 309 -10.35 -9.60 -12.93
C PRO A 309 -8.92 -9.64 -13.50
N GLU A 310 -7.97 -10.19 -12.75
CA GLU A 310 -6.60 -10.43 -13.22
C GLU A 310 -6.51 -11.46 -14.35
N GLN A 311 -7.33 -12.52 -14.34
CA GLN A 311 -7.35 -13.53 -15.42
C GLN A 311 -8.00 -12.96 -16.66
N LEU A 312 -9.13 -12.25 -16.51
CA LEU A 312 -9.79 -11.55 -17.62
C LEU A 312 -8.86 -10.60 -18.39
N LEU A 313 -7.92 -9.94 -17.70
CA LEU A 313 -6.89 -9.14 -18.35
C LEU A 313 -5.91 -10.00 -19.15
N VAL A 314 -5.43 -11.09 -18.57
CA VAL A 314 -4.48 -12.01 -19.21
C VAL A 314 -5.11 -12.69 -20.43
N ASP A 315 -6.37 -13.12 -20.32
CA ASP A 315 -7.10 -13.75 -21.41
C ASP A 315 -7.37 -12.75 -22.54
N LEU A 316 -7.83 -11.54 -22.22
CA LEU A 316 -7.99 -10.47 -23.22
C LEU A 316 -6.66 -10.15 -23.91
N ALA A 317 -5.57 -10.02 -23.14
CA ALA A 317 -4.25 -9.71 -23.67
C ALA A 317 -3.71 -10.83 -24.56
N THR A 318 -3.99 -12.09 -24.19
CA THR A 318 -3.61 -13.28 -24.98
C THR A 318 -4.36 -13.32 -26.30
N LEU A 319 -5.68 -13.15 -26.28
CA LEU A 319 -6.49 -13.08 -27.50
C LEU A 319 -6.06 -11.92 -28.41
N ALA A 320 -5.72 -10.77 -27.82
CA ALA A 320 -5.21 -9.62 -28.55
C ALA A 320 -3.74 -9.76 -29.00
N LYS A 321 -3.02 -10.82 -28.61
CA LYS A 321 -1.58 -11.00 -28.89
C LYS A 321 -0.71 -9.83 -28.44
N VAL A 322 -1.02 -9.25 -27.28
CA VAL A 322 -0.29 -8.12 -26.69
C VAL A 322 0.27 -8.51 -25.33
N SER A 323 1.60 -8.66 -25.22
CA SER A 323 2.26 -8.87 -23.93
C SER A 323 2.33 -7.58 -23.11
N ILE A 324 2.34 -7.71 -21.79
CA ILE A 324 2.38 -6.57 -20.86
C ILE A 324 3.70 -6.60 -20.09
N LEU A 325 4.45 -5.50 -20.11
CA LEU A 325 5.65 -5.30 -19.30
C LEU A 325 5.42 -4.14 -18.34
N VAL A 326 5.63 -4.36 -17.06
CA VAL A 326 5.44 -3.37 -15.99
C VAL A 326 6.67 -3.37 -15.12
N LEU A 327 7.40 -2.25 -15.04
CA LEU A 327 8.46 -2.10 -14.05
C LEU A 327 7.97 -1.17 -12.93
N ASP A 328 7.77 -1.76 -11.75
CA ASP A 328 7.38 -1.05 -10.53
C ASP A 328 8.59 -0.42 -9.84
N GLU A 329 9.75 -1.07 -9.91
CA GLU A 329 11.05 -0.57 -9.47
C GLU A 329 11.99 -0.38 -10.70
N PRO A 330 13.15 0.30 -10.58
CA PRO A 330 14.05 0.49 -11.73
C PRO A 330 14.54 -0.82 -12.38
N PHE A 331 14.58 -1.88 -11.58
CA PHE A 331 15.33 -3.10 -11.82
C PHE A 331 14.51 -4.37 -11.60
N HIS A 332 13.27 -4.20 -11.17
CA HIS A 332 12.33 -5.24 -10.82
C HIS A 332 10.96 -4.85 -11.39
N GLY A 333 10.17 -5.86 -11.74
CA GLY A 333 8.91 -5.66 -12.43
C GLY A 333 8.38 -6.94 -13.02
N TRP A 334 7.19 -6.88 -13.59
CA TRP A 334 6.39 -8.01 -14.05
C TRP A 334 6.30 -8.05 -15.57
N TYR A 335 6.36 -9.25 -16.13
CA TYR A 335 6.14 -9.51 -17.55
C TYR A 335 5.05 -10.56 -17.72
N VAL A 336 3.97 -10.18 -18.38
CA VAL A 336 2.89 -11.09 -18.76
C VAL A 336 3.06 -11.42 -20.23
N HIS A 337 3.38 -12.68 -20.50
CA HIS A 337 3.53 -13.20 -21.85
C HIS A 337 2.17 -13.58 -22.42
N CYS A 338 1.77 -12.88 -23.48
CA CYS A 338 0.47 -13.04 -24.12
C CYS A 338 0.62 -13.18 -25.63
N ARG A 339 1.62 -13.97 -26.08
CA ARG A 339 1.75 -14.32 -27.49
C ARG A 339 0.88 -15.57 -27.74
N SER A 340 -0.35 -15.38 -28.22
CA SER A 340 -1.21 -16.52 -28.51
C SER A 340 -0.59 -17.44 -29.58
N PRO A 341 -0.91 -18.74 -29.54
CA PRO A 341 -0.47 -19.70 -30.56
C PRO A 341 -1.14 -19.45 -31.92
N TYR A 342 -2.16 -18.59 -31.98
CA TYR A 342 -2.93 -18.32 -33.18
C TYR A 342 -2.10 -17.55 -34.22
N PRO A 343 -2.32 -17.78 -35.53
CA PRO A 343 -1.59 -17.06 -36.57
C PRO A 343 -1.82 -15.54 -36.53
N ARG A 344 -3.06 -15.11 -36.29
CA ARG A 344 -3.48 -13.70 -36.21
C ARG A 344 -4.51 -13.50 -35.10
N ALA A 345 -4.51 -12.32 -34.49
CA ALA A 345 -5.52 -11.91 -33.49
C ALA A 345 -6.80 -11.32 -34.13
N ASP A 346 -6.66 -10.55 -35.22
CA ASP A 346 -7.78 -9.88 -35.89
C ASP A 346 -8.44 -10.84 -36.90
N VAL A 347 -9.22 -11.80 -36.39
CA VAL A 347 -9.94 -12.80 -37.21
C VAL A 347 -11.47 -12.65 -37.07
N PRO A 348 -12.26 -13.10 -38.06
CA PRO A 348 -13.72 -13.16 -37.92
C PRO A 348 -14.15 -14.01 -36.72
N MET A 349 -15.31 -13.69 -36.13
CA MET A 349 -15.82 -14.36 -34.92
C MET A 349 -15.89 -15.90 -35.04
N ALA A 350 -16.27 -16.41 -36.21
CA ALA A 350 -16.35 -17.86 -36.44
C ALA A 350 -14.97 -18.54 -36.35
N GLU A 351 -13.93 -17.92 -36.90
CA GLU A 351 -12.56 -18.43 -36.83
C GLU A 351 -11.99 -18.31 -35.40
N MET A 352 -12.32 -17.22 -34.70
CA MET A 352 -11.95 -17.05 -33.29
C MET A 352 -12.57 -18.13 -32.40
N ALA A 353 -13.85 -18.45 -32.60
CA ALA A 353 -14.53 -19.50 -31.85
C ALA A 353 -13.88 -20.87 -32.11
N GLU A 354 -13.60 -21.21 -33.37
CA GLU A 354 -12.93 -22.46 -33.72
C GLU A 354 -11.51 -22.56 -33.11
N GLN A 355 -10.78 -21.43 -33.05
CA GLN A 355 -9.47 -21.37 -32.42
C GLN A 355 -9.53 -21.59 -30.90
N LEU A 356 -10.58 -21.08 -30.23
CA LEU A 356 -10.83 -21.30 -28.81
C LEU A 356 -11.22 -22.77 -28.54
N ASP A 357 -12.10 -23.36 -29.36
CA ASP A 357 -12.50 -24.77 -29.23
C ASP A 357 -11.30 -25.73 -29.43
N ARG A 358 -10.39 -25.39 -30.36
CA ARG A 358 -9.13 -26.12 -30.55
C ARG A 358 -8.18 -25.99 -29.37
N GLU A 359 -8.19 -24.84 -28.69
CA GLU A 359 -7.39 -24.65 -27.48
C GLU A 359 -7.98 -25.42 -26.29
N GLU A 360 -9.30 -25.38 -26.11
CA GLU A 360 -10.00 -26.14 -25.05
C GLU A 360 -9.79 -27.65 -25.21
N SER A 361 -9.75 -28.14 -26.45
CA SER A 361 -9.44 -29.54 -26.78
C SER A 361 -7.95 -29.89 -26.71
N GLY A 362 -7.07 -28.94 -26.36
CA GLY A 362 -5.63 -29.16 -26.19
C GLY A 362 -4.87 -29.41 -27.50
N LEU A 363 -5.42 -28.98 -28.64
CA LEU A 363 -4.79 -29.14 -29.96
C LEU A 363 -3.79 -28.02 -30.30
N THR A 364 -3.64 -27.02 -29.44
CA THR A 364 -2.73 -25.88 -29.61
C THR A 364 -1.50 -25.98 -28.70
N THR A 365 -0.44 -25.27 -29.06
CA THR A 365 0.75 -25.15 -28.20
C THR A 365 0.43 -24.32 -26.95
N ASP A 366 1.09 -24.64 -25.84
CA ASP A 366 0.94 -23.91 -24.58
C ASP A 366 1.16 -22.40 -24.76
N ARG A 367 0.37 -21.60 -24.04
CA ARG A 367 0.47 -20.12 -24.00
C ARG A 367 1.75 -19.60 -23.31
N GLY A 368 2.54 -20.49 -22.72
CA GLY A 368 3.73 -20.15 -21.94
C GLY A 368 4.92 -19.71 -22.79
N LEU A 369 5.90 -19.07 -22.15
CA LEU A 369 7.13 -18.65 -22.82
C LEU A 369 8.05 -19.87 -23.06
N GLU A 370 8.79 -19.90 -24.18
CA GLU A 370 9.67 -21.02 -24.52
C GLU A 370 10.68 -21.33 -23.39
N GLY A 371 10.77 -22.60 -22.98
CA GLY A 371 11.64 -23.09 -21.90
C GLY A 371 11.12 -22.86 -20.48
N CYS A 372 9.90 -22.33 -20.32
CA CYS A 372 9.25 -22.14 -19.04
C CYS A 372 8.61 -23.44 -18.51
N PRO A 373 8.44 -23.60 -17.18
CA PRO A 373 7.49 -24.56 -16.61
C PRO A 373 6.09 -24.47 -17.26
N PRO A 374 5.35 -25.59 -17.37
CA PRO A 374 4.01 -25.59 -17.96
C PRO A 374 3.04 -24.69 -17.19
N ASP A 375 2.00 -24.21 -17.88
CA ASP A 375 0.90 -23.40 -17.35
C ASP A 375 1.26 -22.04 -16.72
N VAL A 376 2.40 -21.43 -17.13
CA VAL A 376 2.81 -20.11 -16.63
C VAL A 376 2.94 -19.09 -17.75
N GLN A 377 2.15 -18.01 -17.63
CA GLN A 377 2.16 -16.87 -18.55
C GLN A 377 2.70 -15.58 -17.90
N ALA A 378 2.61 -15.44 -16.58
CA ALA A 378 3.13 -14.28 -15.86
C ALA A 378 4.50 -14.58 -15.24
N PHE A 379 5.37 -13.59 -15.24
CA PHE A 379 6.75 -13.70 -14.77
C PHE A 379 7.15 -12.51 -13.90
N GLU A 380 7.84 -12.83 -12.81
CA GLU A 380 8.60 -11.88 -12.02
C GLU A 380 9.98 -11.66 -12.65
N VAL A 381 10.27 -10.43 -13.09
CA VAL A 381 11.45 -10.10 -13.89
C VAL A 381 12.43 -9.24 -13.08
N PHE A 382 13.67 -9.71 -13.04
CA PHE A 382 14.82 -8.97 -12.56
C PHE A 382 15.76 -8.70 -13.73
N VAL A 383 15.82 -7.44 -14.17
CA VAL A 383 16.60 -7.05 -15.35
C VAL A 383 18.10 -6.89 -15.03
N THR A 384 18.94 -6.49 -15.97
CA THR A 384 20.33 -6.06 -15.65
C THR A 384 20.47 -4.54 -15.79
N ALA A 385 21.55 -3.98 -15.26
CA ALA A 385 21.84 -2.56 -15.44
C ALA A 385 22.08 -2.21 -16.93
N THR A 386 22.62 -3.14 -17.73
CA THR A 386 22.79 -2.96 -19.18
C THR A 386 21.44 -2.93 -19.91
N TRP A 387 20.53 -3.83 -19.54
CA TRP A 387 19.17 -3.89 -20.08
C TRP A 387 18.42 -2.60 -19.76
N ARG A 388 18.50 -2.15 -18.50
CA ARG A 388 17.82 -0.93 -18.04
C ARG A 388 18.32 0.33 -18.74
N ARG A 389 19.64 0.47 -18.88
CA ARG A 389 20.23 1.61 -19.61
C ARG A 389 19.77 1.68 -21.07
N ARG A 390 19.55 0.53 -21.72
CA ARG A 390 19.03 0.51 -23.10
C ARG A 390 17.58 0.97 -23.15
N LEU A 391 16.76 0.55 -22.18
CA LEU A 391 15.38 1.04 -22.02
C LEU A 391 15.36 2.56 -21.80
N ASP A 392 16.17 3.06 -20.86
CA ASP A 392 16.20 4.48 -20.50
C ASP A 392 16.61 5.36 -21.68
N ARG A 393 17.61 4.95 -22.48
CA ARG A 393 18.01 5.67 -23.70
C ARG A 393 16.88 5.85 -24.71
N ILE A 394 15.98 4.87 -24.84
CA ILE A 394 14.83 4.95 -25.76
C ILE A 394 13.84 6.01 -25.24
N TYR A 395 13.57 6.02 -23.94
CA TYR A 395 12.71 7.05 -23.32
C TYR A 395 13.35 8.44 -23.36
N GLU A 396 14.65 8.58 -23.11
CA GLU A 396 15.38 9.85 -23.22
C GLU A 396 15.34 10.43 -24.64
N ALA A 397 15.48 9.57 -25.65
CA ALA A 397 15.35 9.96 -27.05
C ALA A 397 13.93 10.44 -27.39
N MET A 398 12.90 9.81 -26.83
CA MET A 398 11.51 10.24 -26.96
C MET A 398 11.26 11.61 -26.33
N ASP A 399 11.77 11.81 -25.11
CA ASP A 399 11.64 13.06 -24.35
C ASP A 399 12.46 14.21 -24.98
N GLY A 400 13.36 13.90 -25.92
CA GLY A 400 14.20 14.87 -26.62
C GLY A 400 15.34 15.42 -25.77
N VAL A 401 15.75 14.68 -24.73
CA VAL A 401 16.91 15.03 -23.91
C VAL A 401 18.14 14.42 -24.58
N SER A 402 18.95 15.22 -25.27
CA SER A 402 20.23 14.75 -25.79
C SER A 402 21.13 14.29 -24.63
N PRO A 403 21.71 13.08 -24.68
CA PRO A 403 22.65 12.64 -23.66
C PRO A 403 23.87 13.56 -23.70
N GLY A 404 24.23 14.15 -22.55
CA GLY A 404 25.44 14.94 -22.42
C GLY A 404 26.64 14.10 -22.84
N GLU A 405 27.42 14.63 -23.79
CA GLU A 405 28.64 14.01 -24.30
C GLU A 405 29.60 13.71 -23.13
N GLY A 406 29.85 12.42 -22.89
CA GLY A 406 31.03 11.99 -22.16
C GLY A 406 32.25 12.28 -23.03
N GLY A 407 33.01 13.32 -22.67
CA GLY A 407 34.18 13.76 -23.40
C GLY A 407 35.24 12.67 -23.54
N ALA A 408 35.62 12.38 -24.78
CA ALA A 408 36.91 11.78 -25.11
C ALA A 408 38.01 12.86 -25.03
N PRO A 409 39.28 12.52 -24.71
CA PRO A 409 40.33 13.50 -24.48
C PRO A 409 40.86 14.00 -25.83
N GLY A 410 40.46 15.21 -26.21
CA GLY A 410 40.93 15.91 -27.40
C GLY A 410 41.84 17.09 -27.05
N GLY A 411 43.04 17.08 -27.63
CA GLY A 411 44.14 18.03 -27.53
C GLY A 411 43.81 19.52 -27.33
N GLY A 412 44.68 20.17 -26.55
CA GLY A 412 44.58 21.57 -26.15
C GLY A 412 44.95 22.60 -27.22
N GLY A 413 44.72 23.85 -26.80
CA GLY A 413 44.96 25.12 -27.50
C GLY A 413 43.78 26.04 -27.17
N GLY A 414 43.85 27.00 -26.26
CA GLY A 414 44.84 28.05 -26.11
C GLY A 414 44.20 29.37 -26.58
N GLY A 415 43.77 30.23 -25.66
CA GLY A 415 43.24 31.57 -25.98
C GLY A 415 42.39 32.18 -24.87
N GLY A 416 42.96 33.14 -24.14
CA GLY A 416 42.38 33.76 -22.94
C GLY A 416 41.33 34.85 -23.19
N GLY A 417 40.68 35.26 -22.11
CA GLY A 417 39.75 36.40 -22.07
C GLY A 417 38.97 36.43 -20.76
N ALA A 418 39.40 37.29 -19.84
CA ALA A 418 38.86 37.42 -18.49
C ALA A 418 37.47 38.08 -18.43
N GLY A 419 36.70 37.72 -17.38
CA GLY A 419 35.74 38.63 -16.75
C GLY A 419 34.33 38.07 -16.52
N ALA A 420 34.10 37.35 -15.41
CA ALA A 420 32.85 37.38 -14.64
C ALA A 420 32.97 36.54 -13.36
N TRP A 421 32.31 37.01 -12.30
CA TRP A 421 32.27 36.53 -10.91
C TRP A 421 31.96 35.03 -10.73
N PRO A 422 32.34 34.40 -9.59
CA PRO A 422 32.35 32.95 -9.46
C PRO A 422 30.93 32.39 -9.27
N SER A 423 30.36 31.83 -10.34
CA SER A 423 29.35 30.79 -10.25
C SER A 423 30.01 29.51 -9.73
N GLY A 424 29.48 28.96 -8.63
CA GLY A 424 29.98 27.78 -7.93
C GLY A 424 30.13 26.53 -8.81
N PRO A 425 30.81 25.48 -8.30
CA PRO A 425 31.29 24.37 -9.12
C PRO A 425 30.12 23.56 -9.70
N SER A 426 29.84 23.81 -10.98
CA SER A 426 29.07 22.93 -11.85
C SER A 426 29.92 21.72 -12.20
N GLY A 427 29.92 20.74 -11.29
CA GLY A 427 30.69 19.51 -11.41
C GLY A 427 30.09 18.45 -10.49
N GLY A 428 28.85 18.08 -10.75
CA GLY A 428 28.15 17.04 -10.01
C GLY A 428 27.26 16.26 -10.96
N GLN A 429 27.57 14.98 -11.12
CA GLN A 429 26.63 13.96 -11.58
C GLN A 429 25.25 14.26 -11.00
N ARG A 430 24.20 14.14 -11.81
CA ARG A 430 22.79 14.25 -11.38
C ARG A 430 22.49 13.21 -10.29
N ALA A 431 22.87 13.52 -9.06
CA ALA A 431 22.17 13.08 -7.89
C ALA A 431 20.84 13.85 -7.94
N GLY A 432 19.78 13.16 -8.37
CA GLY A 432 18.44 13.69 -8.22
C GLY A 432 18.29 14.18 -6.79
N THR A 433 17.80 15.41 -6.62
CA THR A 433 17.58 16.04 -5.32
C THR A 433 16.83 15.09 -4.40
N SER A 434 17.58 14.39 -3.54
CA SER A 434 17.16 13.22 -2.79
C SER A 434 16.66 13.60 -1.40
N GLY A 435 15.88 14.67 -1.31
CA GLY A 435 15.18 15.08 -0.10
C GLY A 435 13.68 14.85 -0.21
N LEU A 436 12.98 14.85 0.93
CA LEU A 436 11.51 14.85 1.00
C LEU A 436 10.88 15.88 0.05
N MET A 437 11.50 17.06 -0.05
CA MET A 437 11.11 18.13 -0.99
C MET A 437 11.28 17.73 -2.47
N GLY A 438 12.30 16.95 -2.82
CA GLY A 438 12.49 16.43 -4.18
C GLY A 438 11.51 15.31 -4.53
N THR A 439 11.15 14.45 -3.57
CA THR A 439 10.08 13.46 -3.71
C THR A 439 8.70 14.12 -3.81
N LEU A 440 8.42 15.14 -3.00
CA LEU A 440 7.20 15.95 -3.07
C LEU A 440 7.14 16.75 -4.38
N CYS A 441 8.23 17.38 -4.82
CA CYS A 441 8.30 18.01 -6.15
C CYS A 441 8.15 17.00 -7.27
N GLY A 442 8.68 15.78 -7.13
CA GLY A 442 8.47 14.66 -8.06
C GLY A 442 7.01 14.24 -8.12
N PHE A 443 6.34 14.15 -6.98
CA PHE A 443 4.90 13.89 -6.86
C PHE A 443 4.06 15.00 -7.51
N PHE A 444 4.36 16.26 -7.25
CA PHE A 444 3.72 17.39 -7.92
C PHE A 444 4.05 17.43 -9.42
N ARG A 445 5.24 16.97 -9.85
CA ARG A 445 5.60 16.85 -11.26
C ARG A 445 4.88 15.70 -11.95
N THR A 446 4.59 14.59 -11.27
CA THR A 446 3.70 13.53 -11.78
C THR A 446 2.23 13.97 -11.85
N LEU A 447 1.83 14.96 -11.04
CA LEU A 447 0.51 15.59 -11.13
C LEU A 447 0.41 16.61 -12.26
N LEU A 448 1.55 17.14 -12.73
CA LEU A 448 1.60 18.07 -13.85
C LEU A 448 1.54 17.30 -15.18
N PRO A 449 0.77 17.79 -16.16
CA PRO A 449 0.70 17.15 -17.47
C PRO A 449 2.09 17.11 -18.11
N HIS A 450 2.52 15.93 -18.55
CA HIS A 450 3.73 15.79 -19.34
C HIS A 450 3.60 16.64 -20.61
N LYS A 451 4.66 17.37 -20.96
CA LYS A 451 4.73 18.08 -22.24
C LYS A 451 4.65 17.02 -23.34
N LYS A 452 3.60 17.05 -24.17
CA LYS A 452 3.39 16.05 -25.22
C LYS A 452 4.60 16.02 -26.17
N PRO A 453 5.35 14.89 -26.25
CA PRO A 453 6.41 14.74 -27.24
C PRO A 453 5.83 14.73 -28.66
N PRO A 454 6.62 15.11 -29.68
CA PRO A 454 6.16 15.10 -31.07
C PRO A 454 5.83 13.67 -31.52
N ALA A 455 4.72 13.50 -32.24
CA ALA A 455 4.16 12.19 -32.60
C ALA A 455 5.15 11.28 -33.34
N GLU A 456 6.03 11.84 -34.18
CA GLU A 456 7.06 11.08 -34.90
C GLU A 456 8.06 10.42 -33.96
N LYS A 457 8.53 11.13 -32.93
CA LYS A 457 9.46 10.59 -31.92
C LYS A 457 8.78 9.50 -31.08
N VAL A 458 7.51 9.67 -30.76
CA VAL A 458 6.70 8.68 -30.04
C VAL A 458 6.58 7.39 -30.86
N ALA A 459 6.25 7.51 -32.16
CA ALA A 459 6.15 6.38 -33.05
C ALA A 459 7.50 5.66 -33.26
N GLN A 460 8.60 6.41 -33.35
CA GLN A 460 9.95 5.84 -33.45
C GLN A 460 10.34 5.12 -32.17
N ALA A 461 10.17 5.75 -31.00
CA ALA A 461 10.47 5.14 -29.71
C ALA A 461 9.65 3.88 -29.46
N SER A 462 8.38 3.86 -29.87
CA SER A 462 7.53 2.67 -29.79
C SER A 462 8.07 1.52 -30.64
N ARG A 463 8.51 1.79 -31.88
CA ARG A 463 9.12 0.78 -32.77
C ARG A 463 10.44 0.25 -32.21
N ASP A 464 11.30 1.15 -31.72
CA ASP A 464 12.59 0.79 -31.14
C ASP A 464 12.41 -0.07 -29.88
N LEU A 465 11.42 0.27 -29.05
CA LEU A 465 11.08 -0.47 -27.83
C LEU A 465 10.50 -1.84 -28.16
N THR A 466 9.56 -1.93 -29.10
CA THR A 466 9.00 -3.21 -29.56
C THR A 466 10.10 -4.12 -30.12
N THR A 467 10.99 -3.59 -30.96
CA THR A 467 12.11 -4.36 -31.53
C THR A 467 13.07 -4.85 -30.43
N PHE A 468 13.38 -3.98 -29.47
CA PHE A 468 14.23 -4.34 -28.33
C PHE A 468 13.61 -5.44 -27.47
N LEU A 469 12.33 -5.32 -27.12
CA LEU A 469 11.64 -6.28 -26.25
C LEU A 469 11.37 -7.61 -26.96
N GLN A 470 10.96 -7.60 -28.24
CA GLN A 470 10.87 -8.83 -29.04
C GLN A 470 12.23 -9.53 -29.06
N GLY A 471 13.31 -8.78 -29.31
CA GLY A 471 14.66 -9.34 -29.32
C GLY A 471 15.11 -9.90 -27.95
N PHE A 472 14.61 -9.34 -26.84
CA PHE A 472 14.87 -9.83 -25.49
C PHE A 472 14.11 -11.13 -25.20
N VAL A 473 12.83 -11.17 -25.56
CA VAL A 473 11.95 -12.31 -25.34
C VAL A 473 12.36 -13.50 -26.21
N ASP A 474 12.69 -13.26 -27.49
CA ASP A 474 13.16 -14.27 -28.45
C ASP A 474 14.65 -14.63 -28.27
N GLN A 475 15.33 -14.11 -27.24
CA GLN A 475 16.74 -14.35 -26.94
C GLN A 475 17.72 -14.07 -28.11
N SER A 476 17.37 -13.13 -28.99
CA SER A 476 18.16 -12.78 -30.18
C SER A 476 19.50 -12.08 -29.88
N PHE A 477 19.70 -11.61 -28.65
CA PHE A 477 20.90 -10.86 -28.29
C PHE A 477 22.09 -11.76 -27.96
N THR A 478 23.26 -11.41 -28.48
CA THR A 478 24.52 -12.12 -28.20
C THR A 478 25.04 -11.86 -26.80
N ARG A 479 24.84 -10.65 -26.25
CA ARG A 479 25.32 -10.26 -24.92
C ARG A 479 24.50 -10.94 -23.82
N ASP A 480 25.18 -11.67 -22.93
CA ASP A 480 24.54 -12.41 -21.84
C ASP A 480 23.73 -11.52 -20.90
N ALA A 481 24.17 -10.29 -20.64
CA ALA A 481 23.44 -9.33 -19.82
C ALA A 481 22.07 -8.89 -20.40
N LEU A 482 21.83 -9.14 -21.69
CA LEU A 482 20.56 -8.93 -22.38
C LEU A 482 19.79 -10.23 -22.64
N LYS A 483 20.31 -11.38 -22.22
CA LYS A 483 19.58 -12.65 -22.28
C LYS A 483 18.69 -12.82 -21.06
N ARG A 484 17.75 -13.75 -21.15
CA ARG A 484 16.85 -14.14 -20.06
C ARG A 484 17.19 -15.56 -19.60
N ALA A 485 17.11 -15.81 -18.30
CA ALA A 485 17.23 -17.13 -17.70
C ALA A 485 16.07 -17.37 -16.73
N TYR A 486 15.56 -18.60 -16.72
CA TYR A 486 14.54 -19.00 -15.76
C TYR A 486 15.19 -19.50 -14.48
N ARG A 487 14.55 -19.20 -13.37
CA ARG A 487 14.91 -19.76 -12.08
C ARG A 487 13.67 -19.99 -11.27
N GLU A 488 13.54 -21.19 -10.73
CA GLU A 488 12.48 -21.47 -9.77
C GLU A 488 12.82 -20.83 -8.42
N VAL A 489 11.81 -20.25 -7.79
CA VAL A 489 11.95 -19.63 -6.48
C VAL A 489 11.86 -20.73 -5.42
N SER A 490 12.85 -20.81 -4.54
CA SER A 490 12.76 -21.74 -3.41
C SER A 490 11.61 -21.34 -2.48
N THR A 491 11.02 -22.29 -1.77
CA THR A 491 9.92 -21.99 -0.82
C THR A 491 10.36 -21.02 0.27
N ALA A 492 11.62 -21.12 0.72
CA ALA A 492 12.22 -20.18 1.67
C ALA A 492 12.35 -18.78 1.07
N ASP A 493 12.76 -18.67 -0.20
CA ASP A 493 12.88 -17.39 -0.88
C ASP A 493 11.51 -16.73 -1.13
N VAL A 494 10.47 -17.54 -1.40
CA VAL A 494 9.08 -17.06 -1.46
C VAL A 494 8.62 -16.51 -0.12
N LEU A 495 8.90 -17.21 0.99
CA LEU A 495 8.47 -16.79 2.33
C LEU A 495 9.18 -15.49 2.76
N LEU A 496 10.48 -15.40 2.49
CA LEU A 496 11.32 -14.27 2.90
C LEU A 496 11.34 -13.12 1.88
N ALA A 497 10.68 -13.30 0.72
CA ALA A 497 10.70 -12.38 -0.42
C ALA A 497 12.12 -11.96 -0.84
N THR A 498 13.05 -12.92 -0.83
CA THR A 498 14.45 -12.67 -1.19
C THR A 498 14.60 -12.48 -2.69
N PRO A 499 15.11 -11.33 -3.13
CA PRO A 499 15.44 -11.13 -4.54
C PRO A 499 16.68 -11.94 -4.93
N PRO A 500 16.82 -12.30 -6.21
CA PRO A 500 18.08 -12.86 -6.71
C PRO A 500 19.20 -11.85 -6.57
N ASP A 501 20.37 -12.30 -6.13
CA ASP A 501 21.55 -11.45 -6.05
C ASP A 501 22.16 -11.26 -7.45
N LEU A 502 21.89 -10.11 -8.05
CA LEU A 502 22.41 -9.68 -9.35
C LEU A 502 23.43 -8.53 -9.21
N ARG A 503 23.90 -8.25 -7.99
CA ARG A 503 24.75 -7.08 -7.71
C ARG A 503 26.17 -7.17 -8.25
N GLN A 504 26.73 -8.38 -8.29
CA GLN A 504 28.16 -8.61 -8.56
C GLN A 504 28.43 -9.29 -9.90
N GLN A 505 27.38 -9.56 -10.69
CA GLN A 505 27.50 -10.33 -11.92
C GLN A 505 27.23 -9.43 -13.14
N ALA A 506 28.27 -8.73 -13.62
CA ALA A 506 28.15 -7.87 -14.80
C ALA A 506 27.73 -8.62 -16.08
N ASN A 507 27.96 -9.95 -16.12
CA ASN A 507 27.65 -10.83 -17.25
C ASN A 507 26.51 -11.82 -16.99
N SER A 508 25.73 -11.66 -15.90
CA SER A 508 24.59 -12.56 -15.68
C SER A 508 23.39 -12.17 -16.55
N PRO A 509 22.57 -13.15 -16.98
CA PRO A 509 21.31 -12.88 -17.66
C PRO A 509 20.28 -12.24 -16.73
N CYS A 510 19.28 -11.60 -17.32
CA CYS A 510 18.07 -11.19 -16.61
C CYS A 510 17.36 -12.44 -16.09
N ILE A 511 16.87 -12.41 -14.86
CA ILE A 511 16.24 -13.57 -14.21
C ILE A 511 14.72 -13.42 -14.26
N LEU A 512 14.04 -14.49 -14.70
CA LEU A 512 12.58 -14.59 -14.71
C LEU A 512 12.15 -15.69 -13.73
N TYR A 513 11.30 -15.31 -12.78
CA TYR A 513 10.63 -16.22 -11.86
C TYR A 513 9.19 -16.47 -12.34
N PRO A 514 8.73 -17.73 -12.37
CA PRO A 514 7.35 -18.03 -12.78
C PRO A 514 6.35 -17.52 -11.73
N ASP A 515 5.34 -16.75 -12.17
CA ASP A 515 4.26 -16.24 -11.32
C ASP A 515 2.95 -17.01 -11.57
N ARG A 516 2.62 -17.92 -10.64
CA ARG A 516 1.39 -18.72 -10.66
C ARG A 516 0.21 -18.10 -9.91
N ARG A 517 0.43 -16.99 -9.17
CA ARG A 517 -0.57 -16.43 -8.25
C ARG A 517 -0.98 -15.01 -8.63
N ALA A 518 -0.71 -14.60 -9.87
CA ALA A 518 -0.92 -13.23 -10.34
C ALA A 518 -0.36 -12.17 -9.37
N ARG A 519 0.84 -12.41 -8.83
CA ARG A 519 1.59 -11.43 -8.02
C ARG A 519 1.84 -10.14 -8.78
N PHE A 520 1.76 -10.18 -10.12
CA PHE A 520 1.84 -8.97 -10.93
C PHE A 520 0.82 -7.88 -10.54
N THR A 521 -0.31 -8.30 -9.94
CA THR A 521 -1.34 -7.40 -9.38
C THR A 521 -0.81 -6.47 -8.28
N GLY A 522 0.38 -6.72 -7.72
CA GLY A 522 1.05 -5.81 -6.78
C GLY A 522 1.43 -4.44 -7.36
N ALA A 523 1.49 -4.32 -8.69
CA ALA A 523 1.62 -3.04 -9.40
C ALA A 523 0.30 -2.25 -9.49
N LEU A 524 -0.82 -2.87 -9.11
CA LEU A 524 -2.17 -2.32 -9.07
C LEU A 524 -2.66 -2.21 -7.62
N PHE A 525 -3.79 -1.52 -7.38
CA PHE A 525 -4.44 -1.55 -6.07
C PHE A 525 -4.97 -2.94 -5.70
N LEU A 526 -5.30 -3.74 -6.71
CA LEU A 526 -5.80 -5.11 -6.56
C LEU A 526 -4.88 -6.02 -5.71
N GLY A 527 -3.57 -5.91 -5.89
CA GLY A 527 -2.57 -6.69 -5.13
C GLY A 527 -2.14 -6.07 -3.80
N ARG A 528 -2.63 -4.88 -3.46
CA ARG A 528 -2.28 -4.13 -2.22
C ARG A 528 -3.47 -3.99 -1.27
N GLU A 529 -4.43 -4.91 -1.36
CA GLU A 529 -5.69 -4.87 -0.60
C GLU A 529 -5.47 -4.84 0.93
N TRP A 530 -4.46 -5.55 1.45
CA TRP A 530 -4.14 -5.55 2.88
C TRP A 530 -3.67 -4.18 3.37
N ASP A 531 -2.85 -3.48 2.58
CA ASP A 531 -2.35 -2.14 2.92
C ASP A 531 -3.49 -1.12 2.92
N LEU A 532 -4.41 -1.24 1.95
CA LEU A 532 -5.61 -0.41 1.85
C LEU A 532 -6.62 -0.71 2.98
N LEU A 533 -6.81 -1.98 3.34
CA LEU A 533 -7.66 -2.37 4.47
C LEU A 533 -7.09 -1.86 5.81
N ALA A 534 -5.78 -1.98 6.02
CA ALA A 534 -5.11 -1.44 7.20
C ALA A 534 -5.28 0.08 7.29
N LEU A 535 -5.23 0.80 6.16
CA LEU A 535 -5.52 2.23 6.12
C LEU A 535 -6.98 2.53 6.49
N ASN A 536 -7.94 1.74 6.01
CA ASN A 536 -9.36 1.93 6.35
C ASN A 536 -9.63 1.70 7.84
N ILE A 537 -9.05 0.65 8.42
CA ILE A 537 -9.17 0.35 9.85
C ILE A 537 -8.55 1.47 10.70
N THR A 538 -7.33 1.90 10.37
CA THR A 538 -6.61 2.92 11.14
C THR A 538 -7.22 4.33 10.96
N SER A 539 -7.69 4.67 9.76
CA SER A 539 -8.38 5.94 9.50
C SER A 539 -9.70 6.01 10.26
N TYR A 540 -10.52 4.96 10.18
CA TYR A 540 -11.75 4.87 10.97
C TYR A 540 -11.44 5.01 12.46
N ALA A 541 -10.46 4.26 12.99
CA ALA A 541 -10.12 4.31 14.42
C ALA A 541 -9.67 5.71 14.88
N VAL A 542 -8.92 6.45 14.05
CA VAL A 542 -8.48 7.81 14.40
C VAL A 542 -9.60 8.83 14.28
N PHE A 543 -10.43 8.77 13.23
CA PHE A 543 -11.59 9.65 13.11
C PHE A 543 -12.58 9.43 14.26
N ASP A 544 -12.75 8.17 14.66
CA ASP A 544 -13.61 7.76 15.76
C ASP A 544 -13.08 8.26 17.12
N LEU A 545 -11.76 8.40 17.28
CA LEU A 545 -11.15 9.08 18.42
C LEU A 545 -11.31 10.61 18.39
N TRP A 546 -11.35 11.23 17.20
CA TRP A 546 -11.46 12.68 17.06
C TRP A 546 -12.89 13.19 17.24
N PHE A 547 -13.85 12.52 16.63
CA PHE A 547 -15.25 12.98 16.60
C PHE A 547 -16.13 12.26 17.61
N SER A 548 -15.68 11.12 18.15
CA SER A 548 -16.46 10.26 19.05
C SER A 548 -17.79 9.77 18.49
N ASP A 549 -18.08 10.00 17.21
CA ASP A 549 -19.27 9.56 16.51
C ASP A 549 -18.91 8.60 15.36
N THR A 550 -19.58 7.45 15.33
CA THR A 550 -19.36 6.38 14.37
C THR A 550 -19.78 6.77 12.95
N THR A 551 -20.85 7.57 12.80
CA THR A 551 -21.37 7.91 11.46
C THR A 551 -20.44 8.88 10.72
N THR A 552 -20.02 9.95 11.39
CA THR A 552 -19.02 10.88 10.85
C THR A 552 -17.69 10.19 10.56
N SER A 553 -17.25 9.27 11.41
CA SER A 553 -16.01 8.52 11.20
C SER A 553 -16.06 7.61 9.98
N ALA A 554 -17.19 6.92 9.76
CA ALA A 554 -17.41 6.12 8.56
C ALA A 554 -17.44 6.98 7.29
N LEU A 555 -18.08 8.15 7.34
CA LEU A 555 -18.13 9.09 6.22
C LEU A 555 -16.74 9.64 5.88
N LEU A 556 -15.94 10.03 6.87
CA LEU A 556 -14.58 10.53 6.64
C LEU A 556 -13.65 9.43 6.08
N ALA A 557 -13.81 8.19 6.55
CA ALA A 557 -13.09 7.04 5.98
C ALA A 557 -13.47 6.83 4.50
N TYR A 558 -14.77 6.93 4.16
CA TYR A 558 -15.23 6.85 2.77
C TYR A 558 -14.63 7.96 1.89
N VAL A 559 -14.60 9.21 2.39
CA VAL A 559 -14.04 10.35 1.65
C VAL A 559 -12.54 10.16 1.41
N LEU A 560 -11.79 9.74 2.43
CA LEU A 560 -10.34 9.49 2.31
C LEU A 560 -10.05 8.43 1.24
N GLU A 561 -10.77 7.32 1.29
CA GLU A 561 -10.61 6.24 0.32
C GLU A 561 -11.00 6.69 -1.10
N SER A 562 -12.14 7.35 -1.25
CA SER A 562 -12.62 7.84 -2.54
C SER A 562 -11.61 8.82 -3.16
N ALA A 563 -11.00 9.67 -2.34
CA ALA A 563 -9.93 10.56 -2.77
C ALA A 563 -8.68 9.79 -3.24
N LEU A 564 -8.28 8.72 -2.55
CA LEU A 564 -7.13 7.89 -2.95
C LEU A 564 -7.39 7.14 -4.25
N CYS A 565 -8.58 6.56 -4.42
CA CYS A 565 -8.97 5.88 -5.66
C CYS A 565 -9.04 6.87 -6.84
N ALA A 566 -9.60 8.06 -6.64
CA ALA A 566 -9.64 9.11 -7.66
C ALA A 566 -8.24 9.61 -8.03
N ALA A 567 -7.35 9.80 -7.05
CA ALA A 567 -5.97 10.15 -7.28
C ALA A 567 -5.23 9.07 -8.09
N ARG A 568 -5.43 7.79 -7.74
CA ARG A 568 -4.84 6.66 -8.46
C ARG A 568 -5.32 6.57 -9.91
N ALA A 569 -6.61 6.76 -10.15
CA ALA A 569 -7.19 6.72 -11.49
C ALA A 569 -6.63 7.86 -12.36
N ARG A 570 -6.58 9.09 -11.82
CA ARG A 570 -6.10 10.27 -12.55
C ARG A 570 -4.60 10.21 -12.85
N CYS A 571 -3.77 10.01 -11.83
CA CYS A 571 -2.32 9.94 -12.00
C CYS A 571 -1.90 8.71 -12.81
N GLY A 572 -2.60 7.60 -12.60
CA GLY A 572 -2.42 6.35 -13.33
C GLY A 572 -2.65 6.49 -14.82
N ARG A 573 -3.78 7.09 -15.21
CA ARG A 573 -4.11 7.37 -16.62
C ARG A 573 -3.06 8.24 -17.29
N ALA A 574 -2.64 9.32 -16.64
CA ALA A 574 -1.63 10.23 -17.18
C ALA A 574 -0.26 9.54 -17.37
N ASN A 575 0.19 8.76 -16.38
CA ASN A 575 1.43 8.01 -16.48
C ASN A 575 1.35 6.88 -17.52
N LEU A 576 0.21 6.17 -17.59
CA LEU A 576 -0.01 5.14 -18.59
C LEU A 576 0.06 5.72 -20.01
N ALA A 577 -0.59 6.86 -20.26
CA ALA A 577 -0.52 7.55 -21.55
C ALA A 577 0.93 7.86 -21.95
N HIS A 578 1.71 8.43 -21.02
CA HIS A 578 3.10 8.79 -21.26
C HIS A 578 4.00 7.57 -21.48
N ARG A 579 3.95 6.58 -20.58
CA ARG A 579 4.86 5.41 -20.59
C ARG A 579 4.51 4.41 -21.68
N ALA A 580 3.22 4.17 -21.92
CA ALA A 580 2.76 3.27 -22.96
C ALA A 580 2.75 3.91 -24.36
N MET A 581 3.07 5.21 -24.48
CA MET A 581 3.09 5.95 -25.74
C MET A 581 1.70 6.00 -26.43
N ILE A 582 0.64 6.08 -25.62
CA ILE A 582 -0.77 6.12 -26.06
C ILE A 582 -1.34 7.49 -25.71
N ASP A 583 -2.12 8.12 -26.61
CA ASP A 583 -2.78 9.39 -26.26
C ASP A 583 -3.83 9.16 -25.17
N GLU A 584 -3.84 10.04 -24.16
CA GLU A 584 -4.74 9.98 -23.01
C GLU A 584 -6.22 9.94 -23.41
N ARG A 585 -6.58 10.53 -24.56
CA ARG A 585 -7.96 10.51 -25.08
C ARG A 585 -8.49 9.11 -25.38
N PHE A 586 -7.60 8.14 -25.57
CA PHE A 586 -7.98 6.76 -25.84
C PHE A 586 -8.11 5.92 -24.56
N LEU A 587 -7.70 6.46 -23.41
CA LEU A 587 -7.79 5.81 -22.10
C LEU A 587 -9.10 6.19 -21.41
N ILE A 588 -10.10 5.33 -21.57
CA ILE A 588 -11.46 5.54 -21.05
C ILE A 588 -11.51 5.16 -19.57
#